data_AF-S9U830-F1
#
_entry.id   AF-S9U830-F1
#
_cell.length_a   1.000
_cell.length_b   1.000
_cell.length_c   1.000
_cell.angle_alpha   90.00
_cell.angle_beta   90.00
_cell.angle_gamma   90.00
#
_symmetry.space_group_name_H-M   'P 1'
#
loop_
_entity.id
_entity.type
_entity.pdbx_description
1 polymer ?
#
loop_
_entity_poly.entity_id
_entity_poly.type
_entity_poly.pdbx_seq_one_letter_code
_entity_poly.pdbx_strand_id
1 'polypeptide(L)'
;MVTVFVAVPIANQKEWLDTYWNLNEYVCPQSNRVVAEDKEYVLNSVVTFRKVLEEFKTACRKRRYVIREVDTGDDLSHVELKQLQEKAEKDKKTFYTLLWQQYCVCYVAWIHLKSIRVFVESLLKYGLPPRFISVVVQLPASKEAEVRKRISEIYPDLSTPLAHDTFYDNGALQQEYPYISLKVANVQV
;
A
#
# COMPACT_ATOMS: atom_id res chain seq x y z
N MET A 1 -47.95 -8.71 -3.18
CA MET A 1 -47.13 -8.77 -4.41
C MET A 1 -45.67 -8.72 -3.99
N VAL A 2 -44.76 -9.28 -4.79
CA VAL A 2 -43.31 -9.31 -4.52
C VAL A 2 -42.58 -8.93 -5.81
N THR A 3 -41.52 -8.14 -5.69
CA THR A 3 -40.65 -7.78 -6.82
C THR A 3 -39.50 -8.77 -6.88
N VAL A 4 -39.25 -9.33 -8.05
CA VAL A 4 -38.17 -10.28 -8.31
C VAL A 4 -37.22 -9.66 -9.32
N PHE A 5 -35.92 -9.82 -9.10
CA PHE A 5 -34.90 -9.38 -10.04
C PHE A 5 -34.39 -10.57 -10.84
N VAL A 6 -34.44 -10.45 -12.17
CA VAL A 6 -34.05 -11.50 -13.11
C VAL A 6 -32.99 -10.93 -14.04
N ALA A 7 -31.79 -11.51 -14.00
CA ALA A 7 -30.74 -11.24 -14.95
C ALA A 7 -30.93 -12.13 -16.19
N VAL A 8 -31.15 -11.47 -17.33
CA VAL A 8 -31.43 -12.09 -18.63
C VAL A 8 -30.25 -11.80 -19.56
N PRO A 9 -29.69 -12.79 -20.27
CA PRO A 9 -28.65 -12.54 -21.27
C PRO A 9 -29.14 -11.55 -22.34
N ILE A 10 -28.28 -10.63 -22.78
CA ILE A 10 -28.65 -9.61 -23.79
C ILE A 10 -29.24 -10.24 -25.06
N ALA A 11 -28.69 -11.39 -25.48
CA ALA A 11 -29.17 -12.13 -26.64
C ALA A 11 -30.65 -12.53 -26.54
N ASN A 12 -31.14 -12.79 -25.33
CA ASN A 12 -32.49 -13.31 -25.06
C ASN A 12 -33.45 -12.21 -24.57
N GLN A 13 -33.02 -10.94 -24.54
CA GLN A 13 -33.84 -9.85 -24.01
C GLN A 13 -35.13 -9.64 -24.80
N LYS A 14 -35.11 -9.85 -26.13
CA LYS A 14 -36.32 -9.76 -26.96
C LYS A 14 -37.31 -10.88 -26.65
N GLU A 15 -36.82 -12.13 -26.60
CA GLU A 15 -37.65 -13.30 -26.23
C GLU A 15 -38.24 -13.16 -24.83
N TRP A 16 -37.45 -12.60 -23.90
CA TRP A 16 -37.90 -12.32 -22.54
C TRP A 16 -39.12 -11.40 -22.53
N LEU A 17 -39.04 -10.25 -23.20
CA LEU A 17 -40.15 -9.27 -23.24
C LEU A 17 -41.44 -9.88 -23.80
N ASP A 18 -41.33 -10.76 -24.78
CA ASP A 18 -42.48 -11.43 -25.39
C ASP A 18 -43.04 -12.58 -24.54
N THR A 19 -42.21 -13.21 -23.69
CA THR A 19 -42.60 -14.45 -23.02
C THR A 19 -42.82 -14.33 -21.51
N TYR A 20 -42.20 -13.37 -20.83
CA TYR A 20 -42.12 -13.36 -19.36
C TYR A 20 -43.50 -13.36 -18.66
N TRP A 21 -44.49 -12.69 -19.26
CA TRP A 21 -45.86 -12.59 -18.74
C TRP A 21 -46.67 -13.87 -18.94
N ASN A 22 -46.30 -14.72 -19.90
CA ASN A 22 -46.95 -16.01 -20.17
C ASN A 22 -46.25 -17.19 -19.47
N LEU A 23 -45.21 -16.93 -18.67
CA LEU A 23 -44.53 -17.98 -17.90
C LEU A 23 -45.44 -18.55 -16.80
N ASN A 24 -46.34 -17.73 -16.26
CA ASN A 24 -47.34 -18.14 -15.28
C ASN A 24 -48.53 -17.16 -15.29
N GLU A 25 -49.75 -17.65 -15.07
CA GLU A 25 -51.01 -16.87 -15.07
C GLU A 25 -51.00 -15.70 -14.07
N TYR A 26 -50.22 -15.83 -13.00
CA TYR A 26 -50.12 -14.81 -11.95
C TYR A 26 -48.86 -13.94 -12.05
N VAL A 27 -48.31 -13.75 -13.24
CA VAL A 27 -47.28 -12.72 -13.51
C VAL A 27 -47.98 -11.46 -14.00
N CYS A 28 -47.58 -10.30 -13.46
CA CYS A 28 -48.20 -9.03 -13.87
C CYS A 28 -47.70 -8.64 -15.28
N PRO A 29 -48.58 -8.54 -16.30
CA PRO A 29 -48.18 -8.08 -17.63
C PRO A 29 -47.70 -6.63 -17.57
N GLN A 30 -46.78 -6.25 -18.47
CA GLN A 30 -46.12 -4.93 -18.52
C GLN A 30 -45.35 -4.50 -17.25
N SER A 31 -45.18 -5.38 -16.26
CA SER A 31 -44.41 -5.06 -15.03
C SER A 31 -42.88 -5.05 -15.21
N ASN A 32 -42.37 -5.37 -16.39
CA ASN A 32 -40.93 -5.46 -16.64
C ASN A 32 -40.29 -4.05 -16.67
N ARG A 33 -39.31 -3.82 -15.81
CA ARG A 33 -38.49 -2.60 -15.82
C ARG A 33 -37.01 -2.96 -15.76
N VAL A 34 -36.20 -2.37 -16.64
CA VAL A 34 -34.75 -2.54 -16.62
C VAL A 34 -34.17 -1.72 -15.47
N VAL A 35 -33.34 -2.35 -14.64
CA VAL A 35 -32.72 -1.76 -13.44
C VAL A 35 -31.26 -1.42 -13.70
N ALA A 36 -30.53 -2.34 -14.34
CA ALA A 36 -29.13 -2.21 -14.66
C ALA A 36 -28.79 -3.05 -15.91
N GLU A 37 -27.77 -2.64 -16.63
CA GLU A 37 -27.28 -3.32 -17.83
C GLU A 37 -25.77 -3.50 -17.70
N ASP A 38 -25.31 -4.73 -17.89
CA ASP A 38 -23.90 -5.11 -18.00
C ASP A 38 -23.58 -5.50 -19.45
N LYS A 39 -22.33 -5.87 -19.74
CA LYS A 39 -21.91 -6.29 -21.09
C LYS A 39 -22.52 -7.62 -21.56
N GLU A 40 -23.03 -8.43 -20.64
CA GLU A 40 -23.54 -9.79 -20.93
C GLU A 40 -25.01 -9.98 -20.51
N TYR A 41 -25.47 -9.27 -19.48
CA TYR A 41 -26.79 -9.46 -18.88
C TYR A 41 -27.51 -8.12 -18.67
N VAL A 42 -28.84 -8.18 -18.78
CA VAL A 42 -29.77 -7.10 -18.43
C VAL A 42 -30.52 -7.52 -17.17
N LEU A 43 -30.43 -6.69 -16.12
CA LEU A 43 -31.15 -6.91 -14.88
C LEU A 43 -32.55 -6.31 -15.00
N ASN A 44 -33.56 -7.16 -15.02
CA ASN A 44 -34.96 -6.80 -15.12
C ASN A 44 -35.65 -6.97 -13.76
N SER A 45 -36.46 -6.01 -13.33
CA SER A 45 -37.38 -6.16 -12.21
C SER A 45 -38.77 -6.54 -12.73
N VAL A 46 -39.35 -7.60 -12.18
CA VAL A 46 -40.71 -8.08 -12.51
C VAL A 46 -41.52 -8.21 -11.23
N VAL A 47 -42.80 -7.86 -11.29
CA VAL A 47 -43.72 -7.96 -10.15
C VAL A 47 -44.58 -9.21 -10.28
N THR A 48 -44.53 -10.08 -9.28
CA THR A 48 -45.28 -11.35 -9.24
C THR A 48 -46.06 -11.50 -7.93
N PHE A 49 -47.03 -12.43 -7.90
CA PHE A 49 -47.72 -12.77 -6.66
C PHE A 49 -46.87 -13.72 -5.80
N ARG A 50 -46.90 -13.52 -4.48
CA ARG A 50 -46.08 -14.29 -3.51
C ARG A 50 -46.32 -15.80 -3.60
N LYS A 51 -47.57 -16.22 -3.87
CA LYS A 51 -47.95 -17.64 -3.97
C LYS A 51 -47.26 -18.36 -5.14
N VAL A 52 -46.84 -17.63 -6.16
CA VAL A 52 -46.39 -18.15 -7.46
C VAL A 52 -44.90 -17.90 -7.69
N LEU A 53 -44.23 -17.36 -6.68
CA LEU A 53 -42.82 -16.99 -6.72
C LEU A 53 -41.93 -18.18 -7.09
N GLU A 54 -42.14 -19.34 -6.48
CA GLU A 54 -41.28 -20.52 -6.66
C GLU A 54 -41.49 -21.19 -8.03
N GLU A 55 -42.74 -21.21 -8.52
CA GLU A 55 -43.04 -21.69 -9.88
C GLU A 55 -42.39 -20.78 -10.93
N PHE A 56 -42.49 -19.46 -10.73
CA PHE A 56 -41.86 -18.48 -11.62
C PHE A 56 -40.32 -18.59 -11.61
N LYS A 57 -39.69 -18.73 -10.44
CA LYS A 57 -38.25 -18.99 -10.32
C LYS A 57 -37.84 -20.26 -11.06
N THR A 58 -38.63 -21.34 -10.93
CA THR A 58 -38.37 -22.60 -11.61
C THR A 58 -38.48 -22.46 -13.14
N ALA A 59 -39.51 -21.75 -13.63
CA ALA A 59 -39.68 -21.46 -15.05
C ALA A 59 -38.53 -20.61 -15.62
N CYS A 60 -38.06 -19.62 -14.86
CA CYS A 60 -36.91 -18.79 -15.22
C CYS A 60 -35.61 -19.60 -15.27
N ARG A 61 -35.37 -20.48 -14.29
CA ARG A 61 -34.20 -21.39 -14.27
C ARG A 61 -34.20 -22.36 -15.45
N LYS A 62 -35.36 -22.87 -15.87
CA LYS A 62 -35.50 -23.73 -17.07
C LYS A 62 -35.02 -23.03 -18.35
N ARG A 63 -35.24 -21.71 -18.45
CA ARG A 63 -34.78 -20.89 -19.58
C ARG A 63 -33.38 -20.29 -19.40
N ARG A 64 -32.64 -20.76 -18.38
CA ARG A 64 -31.29 -20.28 -18.03
C ARG A 64 -31.23 -18.80 -17.64
N TYR A 65 -32.32 -18.24 -17.11
CA TYR A 65 -32.30 -16.91 -16.50
C TYR A 65 -31.84 -16.99 -15.05
N VAL A 66 -31.05 -16.01 -14.61
CA VAL A 66 -30.48 -15.96 -13.26
C VAL A 66 -31.36 -15.07 -12.39
N ILE A 67 -31.98 -15.64 -11.34
CA ILE A 67 -32.76 -14.86 -10.38
C ILE A 67 -31.83 -14.34 -9.29
N ARG A 68 -31.90 -13.03 -9.01
CA ARG A 68 -31.25 -12.41 -7.85
C ARG A 68 -32.28 -12.19 -6.76
N GLU A 69 -32.09 -12.89 -5.64
CA GLU A 69 -32.84 -12.65 -4.42
C GLU A 69 -32.22 -11.44 -3.72
N VAL A 70 -33.06 -10.42 -3.44
CA VAL A 70 -32.62 -9.24 -2.69
C VAL A 70 -33.04 -9.45 -1.26
N ASP A 71 -32.10 -9.87 -0.44
CA ASP A 71 -32.25 -9.87 1.01
C ASP A 71 -32.07 -8.43 1.49
N THR A 72 -33.15 -7.78 1.91
CA THR A 72 -33.12 -6.41 2.48
C THR A 72 -32.40 -6.35 3.84
N GLY A 73 -31.80 -7.45 4.30
CA GLY A 73 -31.28 -7.61 5.66
C GLY A 73 -29.81 -7.21 5.87
N ASP A 74 -28.97 -7.24 4.84
CA ASP A 74 -27.50 -7.23 5.02
C ASP A 74 -26.75 -6.09 4.29
N ASP A 75 -27.46 -5.19 3.60
CA ASP A 75 -26.81 -4.00 3.06
C ASP A 75 -26.54 -3.02 4.20
N LEU A 76 -25.26 -2.91 4.60
CA LEU A 76 -24.78 -1.80 5.42
C LEU A 76 -25.35 -0.52 4.84
N SER A 77 -26.07 0.23 5.68
CA SER A 77 -26.67 1.47 5.23
C SER A 77 -25.57 2.35 4.64
N HIS A 78 -25.90 3.13 3.60
CA HIS A 78 -24.95 4.07 3.01
C HIS A 78 -24.33 5.02 4.06
N VAL A 79 -25.02 5.21 5.19
CA VAL A 79 -24.52 5.95 6.37
C VAL A 79 -23.40 5.18 7.08
N GLU A 80 -23.56 3.89 7.36
CA GLU A 80 -22.54 3.06 8.02
C GLU A 80 -21.29 2.90 7.14
N LEU A 81 -21.45 2.72 5.82
CA LEU A 81 -20.32 2.67 4.90
C LEU A 81 -19.50 3.97 4.93
N LYS A 82 -20.17 5.13 4.96
CA LYS A 82 -19.51 6.43 5.10
C LYS A 82 -18.79 6.57 6.43
N GLN A 83 -19.43 6.18 7.53
CA GLN A 83 -18.80 6.24 8.86
C GLN A 83 -17.56 5.35 8.95
N LEU A 84 -17.60 4.15 8.36
CA LEU A 84 -16.43 3.27 8.29
C LEU A 84 -15.29 3.87 7.46
N GLN A 85 -15.60 4.50 6.34
CA GLN A 85 -14.60 5.20 5.52
C GLN A 85 -13.97 6.38 6.27
N GLU A 86 -14.78 7.23 6.90
CA GLU A 86 -14.29 8.37 7.70
C GLU A 86 -13.41 7.90 8.87
N LYS A 87 -13.81 6.81 9.53
CA LYS A 87 -13.01 6.20 10.60
C LYS A 87 -11.67 5.69 10.06
N ALA A 88 -11.68 4.95 8.94
CA ALA A 88 -10.46 4.44 8.33
C ALA A 88 -9.49 5.57 7.92
N GLU A 89 -10.01 6.68 7.39
CA GLU A 89 -9.19 7.85 7.06
C GLU A 89 -8.61 8.52 8.29
N LYS A 90 -9.40 8.66 9.36
CA LYS A 90 -8.95 9.23 10.64
C LYS A 90 -7.86 8.36 11.27
N ASP A 91 -8.04 7.05 11.29
CA ASP A 91 -7.07 6.11 11.84
C ASP A 91 -5.78 6.14 11.02
N LYS A 92 -5.88 6.19 9.68
CA LYS A 92 -4.72 6.35 8.80
C LYS A 92 -3.93 7.63 9.09
N LYS A 93 -4.60 8.77 9.24
CA LYS A 93 -3.94 10.06 9.55
C LYS A 93 -3.24 10.02 10.91
N THR A 94 -3.92 9.45 11.91
CA THR A 94 -3.37 9.30 13.27
C THR A 94 -2.14 8.41 13.24
N PHE A 95 -2.25 7.25 12.58
CA PHE A 95 -1.15 6.30 12.45
C PHE A 95 0.06 6.91 11.72
N TYR A 96 -0.16 7.63 10.62
CA TYR A 96 0.93 8.29 9.90
C TYR A 96 1.66 9.32 10.77
N THR A 97 0.91 10.10 11.56
CA THR A 97 1.50 11.09 12.47
C THR A 97 2.38 10.42 13.53
N LEU A 98 1.88 9.32 14.13
CA LEU A 98 2.65 8.56 15.12
C LEU A 98 3.89 7.93 14.51
N LEU A 99 3.78 7.35 13.31
CA LEU A 99 4.90 6.75 12.59
C LEU A 99 5.99 7.80 12.29
N TRP A 100 5.59 8.99 11.84
CA TRP A 100 6.50 10.10 11.56
C TRP A 100 7.25 10.56 12.82
N GLN A 101 6.52 10.74 13.93
CA GLN A 101 7.13 11.10 15.21
C GLN A 101 8.15 10.06 15.67
N GLN A 102 7.79 8.78 15.63
CA GLN A 102 8.69 7.70 16.03
C GLN A 102 9.90 7.59 15.09
N TYR A 103 9.70 7.79 13.79
CA TYR A 103 10.78 7.82 12.82
C TYR A 103 11.80 8.93 13.14
N CYS A 104 11.34 10.14 13.44
CA CYS A 104 12.22 11.25 13.82
C CYS A 104 13.05 10.93 15.08
N VAL A 105 12.44 10.34 16.10
CA VAL A 105 13.15 9.94 17.33
C VAL A 105 14.20 8.88 17.05
N CYS A 106 13.84 7.83 16.29
CA CYS A 106 14.77 6.77 15.88
C CYS A 106 15.92 7.32 15.02
N TYR A 107 15.64 8.27 14.12
CA TYR A 107 16.64 8.89 13.26
C TYR A 107 17.65 9.71 14.07
N VAL A 108 17.17 10.53 15.01
CA VAL A 108 18.02 11.31 15.92
C VAL A 108 18.90 10.37 16.75
N ALA A 109 18.33 9.32 17.34
CA ALA A 109 19.08 8.33 18.10
C ALA A 109 20.17 7.64 17.25
N TRP A 110 19.85 7.31 16.00
CA TRP A 110 20.80 6.73 15.06
C TRP A 110 21.97 7.67 14.72
N ILE A 111 21.71 8.95 14.51
CA ILE A 111 22.76 9.96 14.30
C ILE A 111 23.63 10.12 15.55
N HIS A 112 23.05 10.15 16.75
CA HIS A 112 23.82 10.18 17.99
C HIS A 112 24.76 8.98 18.12
N LEU A 113 24.29 7.77 17.77
CA LEU A 113 25.12 6.57 17.80
C LEU A 113 26.29 6.67 16.82
N LYS A 114 26.08 7.25 15.64
CA LYS A 114 27.16 7.53 14.67
C LYS A 114 28.14 8.56 15.22
N SER A 115 27.68 9.64 15.84
CA SER A 115 28.54 10.66 16.44
C SER A 115 29.42 10.09 17.56
N ILE A 116 28.83 9.27 18.45
CA ILE A 116 29.58 8.56 19.50
C ILE A 116 30.62 7.65 18.87
N ARG A 117 30.27 6.94 17.80
CA ARG A 117 31.22 6.06 17.10
C ARG A 117 32.40 6.83 16.50
N VAL A 118 32.16 7.96 15.82
CA VAL A 118 33.25 8.83 15.31
C VAL A 118 34.13 9.31 16.45
N PHE A 119 33.52 9.72 17.57
CA PHE A 119 34.25 10.18 18.75
C PHE A 119 35.17 9.10 19.33
N VAL A 120 34.65 7.88 19.55
CA VAL A 120 35.43 6.76 20.10
C VAL A 120 36.53 6.32 19.12
N GLU A 121 36.24 6.18 17.84
CA GLU A 121 37.27 5.84 16.84
C GLU A 121 38.35 6.93 16.77
N SER A 122 38.00 8.20 16.96
CA SER A 122 38.96 9.33 16.96
C SER A 122 39.89 9.28 18.15
N LEU A 123 39.37 8.94 19.32
CA LEU A 123 40.18 8.72 20.51
C LEU A 123 41.11 7.51 20.37
N LEU A 124 40.63 6.41 19.78
CA LEU A 124 41.43 5.21 19.58
C LEU A 124 42.55 5.41 18.55
N LYS A 125 42.28 6.16 17.47
CA LYS A 125 43.23 6.36 16.37
C LYS A 125 44.22 7.49 16.64
N TYR A 126 43.79 8.60 17.23
CA TYR A 126 44.61 9.79 17.42
C TYR A 126 45.03 10.04 18.87
N GLY A 127 44.48 9.30 19.84
CA GLY A 127 44.85 9.40 21.25
C GLY A 127 44.25 10.60 21.97
N LEU A 128 44.80 10.88 23.16
CA LEU A 128 44.42 11.99 24.02
C LEU A 128 45.47 13.11 23.96
N PRO A 129 45.08 14.38 24.11
CA PRO A 129 43.71 14.89 24.31
C PRO A 129 42.86 14.89 23.02
N PRO A 130 41.52 14.86 23.11
CA PRO A 130 40.63 14.82 21.94
C PRO A 130 40.67 16.15 21.17
N ARG A 131 41.61 16.26 20.22
CA ARG A 131 41.74 17.40 19.32
C ARG A 131 41.45 16.95 17.89
N PHE A 132 40.17 16.87 17.55
CA PHE A 132 39.73 16.52 16.21
C PHE A 132 38.50 17.34 15.81
N ILE A 133 38.31 17.46 14.50
CA ILE A 133 37.16 18.11 13.88
C ILE A 133 36.47 17.04 13.04
N SER A 134 35.20 16.78 13.34
CA SER A 134 34.36 15.87 12.55
C SER A 134 33.51 16.66 11.56
N VAL A 135 33.49 16.23 10.30
CA VAL A 135 32.76 16.90 9.23
C VAL A 135 31.81 15.91 8.55
N VAL A 136 30.60 16.35 8.24
CA VAL A 136 29.64 15.61 7.42
C VAL A 136 29.72 16.14 5.99
N VAL A 137 29.96 15.24 5.03
CA VAL A 137 30.07 15.60 3.62
C VAL A 137 29.02 14.84 2.82
N GLN A 138 28.09 15.58 2.21
CA GLN A 138 27.09 15.02 1.31
C GLN A 138 27.61 15.06 -0.13
N LEU A 139 27.74 13.89 -0.77
CA LEU A 139 28.31 13.75 -2.10
C LEU A 139 27.41 12.87 -2.98
N PRO A 140 27.29 13.19 -4.29
CA PRO A 140 26.75 12.23 -5.24
C PRO A 140 27.72 11.06 -5.40
N ALA A 141 27.20 9.84 -5.57
CA ALA A 141 27.99 8.61 -5.63
C ALA A 141 29.14 8.66 -6.67
N SER A 142 28.92 9.36 -7.80
CA SER A 142 29.92 9.52 -8.86
C SER A 142 31.16 10.31 -8.46
N LYS A 143 31.08 11.19 -7.45
CA LYS A 143 32.20 12.07 -7.04
C LYS A 143 32.89 11.61 -5.76
N GLU A 144 32.43 10.51 -5.16
CA GLU A 144 32.97 10.00 -3.89
C GLU A 144 34.48 9.66 -4.03
N ALA A 145 34.87 8.98 -5.11
CA ALA A 145 36.27 8.60 -5.35
C ALA A 145 37.20 9.82 -5.56
N GLU A 146 36.73 10.83 -6.29
CA GLU A 146 37.51 12.05 -6.56
C GLU A 146 37.76 12.85 -5.28
N VAL A 147 36.73 13.05 -4.47
CA VAL A 147 36.86 13.80 -3.20
C VAL A 147 37.77 13.06 -2.23
N ARG A 148 37.67 11.72 -2.15
CA ARG A 148 38.57 10.92 -1.32
C ARG A 148 40.03 11.06 -1.75
N LYS A 149 40.30 11.03 -3.06
CA LYS A 149 41.65 11.27 -3.61
C LYS A 149 42.16 12.65 -3.19
N ARG A 150 41.34 13.70 -3.32
CA ARG A 150 41.71 15.06 -2.92
C ARG A 150 42.00 15.18 -1.41
N ILE A 151 41.25 14.50 -0.56
CA ILE A 151 41.50 14.52 0.89
C ILE A 151 42.86 13.88 1.21
N SER A 152 43.19 12.75 0.57
CA SER A 152 44.49 12.12 0.70
C SER A 152 45.64 12.99 0.19
N GLU A 153 45.43 13.80 -0.86
CA GLU A 153 46.42 14.77 -1.36
C GLU A 153 46.64 15.94 -0.39
N ILE A 154 45.57 16.48 0.21
CA ILE A 154 45.66 17.65 1.10
C ILE A 154 46.21 17.29 2.48
N TYR A 155 45.94 16.07 2.96
CA TYR A 155 46.34 15.63 4.28
C TYR A 155 47.13 14.30 4.23
N PRO A 156 48.38 14.34 3.72
CA PRO A 156 49.22 13.15 3.64
C PRO A 156 49.58 12.59 5.03
N ASP A 157 49.67 13.46 6.05
CA ASP A 157 50.08 13.07 7.41
C ASP A 157 49.02 12.25 8.17
N LEU A 158 47.78 12.18 7.66
CA LEU A 158 46.70 11.37 8.24
C LEU A 158 46.95 9.87 8.10
N SER A 159 47.84 9.43 7.21
CA SER A 159 48.20 8.00 7.07
C SER A 159 49.10 7.48 8.18
N THR A 160 49.64 8.35 9.04
CA THR A 160 50.50 7.98 10.17
C THR A 160 49.86 8.27 11.53
N PRO A 161 48.83 7.53 11.96
CA PRO A 161 48.51 7.42 13.38
C PRO A 161 49.26 6.22 13.98
N LEU A 162 50.01 6.46 15.06
CA LEU A 162 50.68 5.47 15.94
C LEU A 162 50.97 4.12 15.26
N ALA A 163 52.16 3.98 14.67
CA ALA A 163 52.62 2.82 13.92
C ALA A 163 52.15 1.47 14.52
N HIS A 164 51.08 0.93 13.95
CA HIS A 164 50.86 -0.50 13.92
C HIS A 164 50.44 -0.84 12.50
N ASP A 165 51.44 -1.07 11.65
CA ASP A 165 51.24 -1.80 10.41
C ASP A 165 50.55 -3.13 10.74
N THR A 166 49.45 -3.40 10.08
CA THR A 166 49.40 -4.44 9.05
C THR A 166 47.99 -4.50 8.52
N PHE A 167 47.89 -4.42 7.19
CA PHE A 167 46.71 -4.82 6.44
C PHE A 167 46.29 -6.22 6.90
N TYR A 168 45.24 -6.27 7.71
CA TYR A 168 44.44 -7.47 7.84
C TYR A 168 43.15 -7.21 7.09
N ASP A 169 42.99 -7.89 5.97
CA ASP A 169 41.68 -8.16 5.40
C ASP A 169 40.87 -8.96 6.42
N ASN A 170 40.30 -8.26 7.38
CA ASN A 170 39.53 -8.83 8.49
C ASN A 170 38.06 -8.96 8.12
N GLY A 171 37.71 -9.20 6.85
CA GLY A 171 36.32 -9.44 6.42
C GLY A 171 35.30 -8.39 6.92
N ALA A 172 35.78 -7.21 7.33
CA ALA A 172 34.97 -6.21 7.98
C ALA A 172 34.23 -5.46 6.88
N LEU A 173 32.91 -5.32 7.04
CA LEU A 173 32.01 -4.62 6.11
C LEU A 173 32.32 -3.13 5.91
N GLN A 174 33.49 -2.65 6.35
CA GLN A 174 33.86 -1.25 6.41
C GLN A 174 35.20 -1.01 5.74
N GLN A 175 35.15 -0.23 4.66
CA GLN A 175 36.32 0.18 3.90
C GLN A 175 37.22 1.07 4.76
N GLU A 176 38.45 0.65 5.00
CA GLU A 176 39.41 1.39 5.82
C GLU A 176 40.01 2.56 5.05
N TYR A 177 39.99 3.74 5.67
CA TYR A 177 40.61 4.96 5.16
C TYR A 177 41.70 5.42 6.14
N PRO A 178 42.72 6.17 5.67
CA PRO A 178 43.78 6.69 6.55
C PRO A 178 43.22 7.58 7.66
N TYR A 179 42.06 8.20 7.44
CA TYR A 179 41.26 8.91 8.43
C TYR A 179 39.96 8.17 8.77
N ILE A 180 39.29 8.60 9.85
CA ILE A 180 38.02 8.01 10.27
C ILE A 180 36.92 8.41 9.30
N SER A 181 36.31 7.42 8.66
CA SER A 181 35.22 7.62 7.71
C SER A 181 34.08 6.69 8.05
N LEU A 182 32.91 7.28 8.35
CA LEU A 182 31.66 6.55 8.50
C LEU A 182 30.73 6.90 7.34
N LYS A 183 30.29 5.88 6.59
CA LYS A 183 29.25 6.05 5.57
C LYS A 183 27.88 6.08 6.25
N VAL A 184 27.12 7.14 5.97
CA VAL A 184 25.73 7.28 6.39
C VAL A 184 24.88 6.92 5.18
N ALA A 185 24.37 5.69 5.14
CA ALA A 185 23.46 5.23 4.09
C ALA A 185 22.04 5.79 4.33
N ASN A 186 21.23 5.93 3.28
CA ASN A 186 19.81 6.32 3.36
C ASN A 186 19.52 7.78 3.74
N VAL A 187 20.47 8.71 3.54
CA VAL A 187 20.13 10.14 3.49
C VAL A 187 19.61 10.42 2.08
N GLN A 188 18.30 10.23 1.87
CA GLN A 188 17.66 10.68 0.64
C GLN A 188 17.58 12.21 0.64
N VAL A 189 17.90 12.81 -0.52
CA VAL A 189 17.76 14.24 -0.80
C VAL A 189 16.31 14.54 -1.14
#